data_AF-A0A1E1WXS8-F1
#
_entry.id   AF-A0A1E1WXS8-F1
#
_cell.length_a   1.000
_cell.length_b   1.000
_cell.length_c   1.000
_cell.angle_alpha   90.00
_cell.angle_beta   90.00
_cell.angle_gamma   90.00
#
_symmetry.space_group_name_H-M   'P 1'
#
loop_
_entity.id
_entity.type
_entity.pdbx_description
1 polymer ?
#
loop_
_entity_poly.entity_id
_entity_poly.type
_entity_poly.pdbx_seq_one_letter_code
_entity_poly.pdbx_strand_id
1 'polypeptide(L)'
;MLQIAEYVFVVAMSIELTLKTLADGLFFTPKALIKDIGGIGDVFIFIVSLVFLCWMPQQVPPQSGTQLLLLLRCVRPLRIFSLVPHMRKVVCELCRGFKEILLVSILLIVLMFVFACYGVHLFGGRLARCNDPEIKTRRECVGFFMRKVFVTKMKLQPAENDTYPVILVPRVWANPRRFNFDSIGNAMLALFEVLSFKGWLDIRDVLLHRLGPVHAIYIHIFVFLGCMIGLTLFVGVVIANYSENKGTALLTVDQRRWCDLKKRLKIAQPLHLPPRPDHHKLRAFIYDITQNLLFKRAIAMLVMANSSLLCVSWKSDEPHTIPLATVSAGFTILFTVEVTMKNIAFTPRGYWQSRRNRYDLFVTFLGVIWVIMHFMMMNDFSNSFGFVVVILRFFTITGKHATLKMLMLTVVVSVYKSFFIIMGMFLLILFYALTGVILFGNVKFGEHIGR
;
A
#
# COMPACT_ATOMS: atom_id res chain seq x y z
N MET A 1 2.51 -7.04 32.03
CA MET A 1 2.63 -6.03 30.95
C MET A 1 1.28 -5.67 30.33
N LEU A 2 0.56 -6.59 29.67
CA LEU A 2 -0.71 -6.28 28.98
C LEU A 2 -1.80 -5.74 29.92
N GLN A 3 -2.05 -6.39 31.07
CA GLN A 3 -3.03 -5.91 32.05
C GLN A 3 -2.62 -4.57 32.67
N ILE A 4 -1.32 -4.30 32.85
CA ILE A 4 -0.85 -3.02 33.39
C ILE A 4 -1.24 -1.88 32.44
N ALA A 5 -1.05 -2.05 31.14
CA ALA A 5 -1.48 -1.07 30.15
C ALA A 5 -3.01 -0.86 30.15
N GLU A 6 -3.80 -1.92 30.41
CA GLU A 6 -5.26 -1.82 30.56
C GLU A 6 -5.66 -0.98 31.77
N TYR A 7 -5.10 -1.26 32.95
CA TYR A 7 -5.35 -0.48 34.16
C TYR A 7 -4.95 1.00 33.97
N VAL A 8 -3.74 1.24 33.44
CA VAL A 8 -3.25 2.59 33.16
C VAL A 8 -4.17 3.32 32.19
N PHE A 9 -4.63 2.66 31.13
CA PHE A 9 -5.55 3.26 30.15
C PHE A 9 -6.88 3.66 30.78
N VAL A 10 -7.52 2.77 31.54
CA VAL A 10 -8.82 3.06 32.17
C VAL A 10 -8.72 4.17 33.21
N VAL A 11 -7.67 4.15 34.05
CA VAL A 11 -7.44 5.19 35.07
C VAL A 11 -7.11 6.54 34.43
N ALA A 12 -6.24 6.57 33.43
CA ALA A 12 -5.94 7.82 32.72
C ALA A 12 -7.18 8.38 32.01
N MET A 13 -7.98 7.51 31.38
CA MET A 13 -9.19 7.92 30.68
C MET A 13 -10.31 8.36 31.63
N SER A 14 -10.44 7.74 32.81
CA SER A 14 -11.40 8.20 33.82
C SER A 14 -11.03 9.59 34.34
N ILE A 15 -9.75 9.84 34.63
CA ILE A 15 -9.25 11.16 35.03
C ILE A 15 -9.52 12.19 33.94
N GLU A 16 -9.15 11.90 32.69
CA GLU A 16 -9.36 12.81 31.57
C GLU A 16 -10.83 13.16 31.35
N LEU A 17 -11.71 12.15 31.32
CA LEU A 17 -13.15 12.37 31.12
C LEU A 17 -13.74 13.15 32.29
N THR A 18 -13.34 12.86 33.53
CA THR A 18 -13.79 13.60 34.72
C THR A 18 -13.34 15.06 34.68
N LEU A 19 -12.08 15.32 34.30
CA LEU A 19 -11.57 16.68 34.15
C LEU A 19 -12.33 17.44 33.05
N LYS A 20 -12.60 16.80 31.91
CA LYS A 20 -13.38 17.40 30.82
C LYS A 20 -14.83 17.67 31.22
N THR A 21 -15.48 16.76 31.94
CA THR A 21 -16.86 16.97 32.38
C THR A 21 -16.97 18.08 33.43
N LEU A 22 -15.99 18.20 34.34
CA LEU A 22 -15.94 19.27 35.32
C LEU A 22 -15.61 20.64 34.69
N ALA A 23 -14.70 20.69 33.72
CA ALA A 23 -14.27 21.94 33.10
C ALA A 23 -15.28 22.46 32.07
N ASP A 24 -15.75 21.59 31.17
CA ASP A 24 -16.56 22.00 30.03
C ASP A 24 -18.03 21.59 30.17
N GLY A 25 -18.43 20.74 31.12
CA GLY A 25 -19.79 20.22 31.23
C GLY A 25 -20.08 19.02 30.30
N LEU A 26 -21.15 18.26 30.61
CA LEU A 26 -21.44 17.00 29.91
C LEU A 26 -22.24 17.17 28.60
N PHE A 27 -23.35 17.96 28.62
CA PHE A 27 -24.28 18.10 27.49
C PHE A 27 -24.64 19.56 27.13
N PHE A 28 -24.93 20.41 28.12
CA PHE A 28 -25.61 21.70 27.92
C PHE A 28 -24.67 22.92 27.85
N THR A 29 -23.48 22.74 27.28
CA THR A 29 -22.47 23.80 27.15
C THR A 29 -21.92 23.84 25.72
N PRO A 30 -21.45 25.00 25.23
CA PRO A 30 -20.97 25.13 23.85
C PRO A 30 -19.75 24.26 23.55
N LYS A 31 -18.99 23.87 24.59
CA LYS A 31 -17.81 22.99 24.55
C LYS A 31 -18.04 21.63 25.23
N ALA A 32 -19.30 21.22 25.42
CA ALA A 32 -19.66 19.97 26.07
C ALA A 32 -18.89 18.76 25.53
N LEU A 33 -18.57 17.82 26.43
CA LEU A 33 -17.92 16.56 26.07
C LEU A 33 -18.73 15.79 25.00
N ILE A 34 -20.05 15.67 25.19
CA ILE A 34 -20.94 14.92 24.28
C ILE A 34 -21.64 15.91 23.34
N LYS A 35 -20.85 16.52 22.46
CA LYS A 35 -21.35 17.40 21.39
C LYS A 35 -21.32 16.74 20.01
N ASP A 36 -20.24 16.01 19.73
CA ASP A 36 -19.95 15.44 18.42
C ASP A 36 -19.80 13.91 18.51
N ILE A 37 -19.87 13.22 17.36
CA ILE A 37 -19.65 11.76 17.25
C ILE A 37 -18.32 11.33 17.90
N GLY A 38 -17.28 12.19 17.85
CA GLY A 38 -16.01 11.93 18.52
C GLY A 38 -16.13 11.82 20.04
N GLY A 39 -16.90 12.70 20.68
CA GLY A 39 -17.14 12.66 22.12
C GLY A 39 -17.98 11.46 22.55
N ILE A 40 -18.99 11.10 21.75
CA ILE A 40 -19.77 9.86 21.94
C ILE A 40 -18.84 8.64 21.82
N GLY A 41 -17.94 8.63 20.83
CA GLY A 41 -16.94 7.58 20.65
C GLY A 41 -15.99 7.45 21.84
N ASP A 42 -15.51 8.57 22.40
CA ASP A 42 -14.64 8.56 23.58
C ASP A 42 -15.36 7.96 24.81
N VAL A 43 -16.61 8.35 25.06
CA VAL A 43 -17.42 7.79 26.15
C VAL A 43 -17.70 6.31 25.93
N PHE A 44 -18.03 5.91 24.70
CA PHE A 44 -18.25 4.51 24.34
C PHE A 44 -17.00 3.64 24.59
N ILE A 45 -15.82 4.10 24.16
CA ILE A 45 -14.56 3.40 24.38
C ILE A 45 -14.25 3.26 25.87
N PHE A 46 -14.53 4.30 26.66
CA PHE A 46 -14.37 4.26 28.11
C PHE A 46 -15.30 3.24 28.76
N ILE A 47 -16.59 3.25 28.44
CA ILE A 47 -17.57 2.30 28.98
C ILE A 47 -17.18 0.86 28.65
N VAL A 48 -16.85 0.57 27.39
CA VAL A 48 -16.42 -0.77 26.97
C VAL A 48 -15.16 -1.22 27.73
N SER A 49 -14.20 -0.31 27.92
CA SER A 49 -12.96 -0.62 28.62
C SER A 49 -13.16 -0.82 30.13
N LEU A 50 -14.07 -0.05 30.74
CA LEU A 50 -14.45 -0.18 32.14
C LEU A 50 -15.18 -1.51 32.39
N VAL A 51 -16.18 -1.83 31.56
CA VAL A 51 -16.92 -3.11 31.66
C VAL A 51 -15.97 -4.29 31.49
N PHE A 52 -15.03 -4.22 30.54
CA PHE A 52 -14.02 -5.26 30.36
C PHE A 52 -13.11 -5.42 31.59
N LEU A 53 -12.68 -4.31 32.20
CA LEU A 53 -11.82 -4.32 33.39
C LEU A 53 -12.55 -4.91 34.61
N CYS A 54 -13.82 -4.55 34.81
CA CYS A 54 -14.63 -5.04 35.92
C CYS A 54 -15.02 -6.52 35.78
N TRP A 55 -15.31 -6.98 34.56
CA TRP A 55 -15.71 -8.38 34.33
C TRP A 55 -14.50 -9.32 34.27
N MET A 56 -13.43 -8.92 33.56
CA MET A 56 -12.21 -9.72 33.31
C MET A 56 -12.50 -11.23 33.05
N PRO A 57 -13.21 -11.58 31.96
CA PRO A 57 -13.61 -12.96 31.70
C PRO A 57 -12.38 -13.86 31.47
N GLN A 58 -12.30 -14.98 32.20
CA GLN A 58 -11.23 -15.97 32.07
C GLN A 58 -11.41 -16.89 30.85
N GLN A 59 -12.66 -17.17 30.46
CA GLN A 59 -13.00 -17.97 29.29
C GLN A 59 -13.81 -17.14 28.30
N VAL A 60 -13.42 -17.20 27.04
CA VAL A 60 -14.05 -16.46 25.94
C VAL A 60 -14.50 -17.46 24.88
N PRO A 61 -15.74 -17.97 24.96
CA PRO A 61 -16.26 -18.86 23.93
C PRO A 61 -16.43 -18.12 22.60
N PRO A 62 -16.23 -18.79 21.45
CA PRO A 62 -16.48 -18.20 20.14
C PRO A 62 -17.96 -17.87 19.97
N GLN A 63 -18.26 -16.80 19.22
CA GLN A 63 -19.61 -16.27 18.96
C GLN A 63 -20.39 -15.85 20.22
N SER A 64 -19.68 -15.50 21.30
CA SER A 64 -20.28 -15.09 22.57
C SER A 64 -20.22 -13.57 22.80
N GLY A 65 -21.02 -13.08 23.75
CA GLY A 65 -20.99 -11.68 24.17
C GLY A 65 -19.64 -11.24 24.76
N THR A 66 -18.89 -12.14 25.41
CA THR A 66 -17.54 -11.83 25.91
C THR A 66 -16.53 -11.69 24.77
N GLN A 67 -16.68 -12.46 23.69
CA GLN A 67 -15.91 -12.24 22.46
C GLN A 67 -16.29 -10.89 21.83
N LEU A 68 -17.58 -10.55 21.75
CA LEU A 68 -18.02 -9.24 21.26
C LEU A 68 -17.42 -8.08 22.07
N LEU A 69 -17.38 -8.19 23.40
CA LEU A 69 -16.76 -7.18 24.26
C LEU A 69 -15.27 -6.98 23.93
N LEU A 70 -14.55 -8.07 23.65
CA LEU A 70 -13.17 -8.01 23.17
C LEU A 70 -13.03 -7.36 21.79
N LEU A 71 -13.99 -7.56 20.88
CA LEU A 71 -14.01 -6.90 19.56
C LEU A 71 -14.28 -5.40 19.70
N LEU A 72 -15.24 -5.01 20.54
CA LEU A 72 -15.53 -3.61 20.82
C LEU A 72 -14.32 -2.92 21.47
N ARG A 73 -13.54 -3.65 22.28
CA ARG A 73 -12.28 -3.14 22.85
C ARG A 73 -11.27 -2.76 21.76
N CYS A 74 -11.28 -3.41 20.61
CA CYS A 74 -10.39 -3.08 19.50
C CYS A 74 -10.64 -1.68 18.91
N VAL A 75 -11.77 -1.03 19.22
CA VAL A 75 -12.10 0.34 18.75
C VAL A 75 -11.15 1.40 19.32
N ARG A 76 -10.39 1.10 20.40
CA ARG A 76 -9.51 2.06 21.08
C ARG A 76 -8.55 2.86 20.17
N PRO A 77 -7.85 2.29 19.19
CA PRO A 77 -6.98 3.06 18.30
C PRO A 77 -7.75 4.11 17.48
N LEU A 78 -9.06 3.92 17.25
CA LEU A 78 -9.91 4.87 16.55
C LEU A 78 -10.12 6.17 17.36
N ARG A 79 -9.84 6.17 18.66
CA ARG A 79 -9.76 7.39 19.48
C ARG A 79 -8.77 8.41 18.93
N ILE A 80 -7.74 7.98 18.19
CA ILE A 80 -6.79 8.92 17.57
C ILE A 80 -7.50 9.81 16.52
N PHE A 81 -8.62 9.37 15.93
CA PHE A 81 -9.45 10.21 15.05
C PHE A 81 -10.13 11.37 15.79
N SER A 82 -10.56 11.17 17.04
CA SER A 82 -11.16 12.23 17.87
C SER A 82 -10.10 13.14 18.50
N LEU A 83 -8.97 12.56 18.92
CA LEU A 83 -7.90 13.27 19.62
C LEU A 83 -7.08 14.20 18.69
N VAL A 84 -6.78 13.77 17.46
CA VAL A 84 -5.93 14.55 16.54
C VAL A 84 -6.81 15.41 15.62
N PRO A 85 -6.75 16.76 15.71
CA PRO A 85 -7.64 17.65 14.96
C PRO A 85 -7.48 17.52 13.44
N HIS A 86 -6.26 17.24 12.96
CA HIS A 86 -6.00 16.98 11.55
C HIS A 86 -6.69 15.69 11.06
N MET A 87 -6.77 14.64 11.89
CA MET A 87 -7.49 13.41 11.55
C MET A 87 -8.99 13.61 11.53
N ARG A 88 -9.51 14.32 12.53
CA ARG A 88 -10.92 14.71 12.56
C ARG A 88 -11.30 15.45 11.28
N LYS A 89 -10.46 16.39 10.83
CA LYS A 89 -10.68 17.10 9.57
C LYS A 89 -10.76 16.16 8.36
N VAL A 90 -9.85 15.18 8.25
CA VAL A 90 -9.88 14.17 7.18
C VAL A 90 -11.20 13.38 7.19
N VAL A 91 -11.64 12.91 8.36
CA VAL A 91 -12.90 12.16 8.49
C VAL A 91 -14.11 13.05 8.15
N CYS A 92 -14.15 14.29 8.64
CA CYS A 92 -15.21 15.23 8.32
C CYS A 92 -15.26 15.57 6.83
N GLU A 93 -14.12 15.77 6.17
CA GLU A 93 -14.04 15.99 4.73
C GLU A 93 -14.59 14.79 3.95
N LEU A 94 -14.24 13.56 4.35
CA LEU A 94 -14.77 12.34 3.73
C LEU A 94 -16.29 12.19 3.93
N CYS A 95 -16.78 12.40 5.16
CA CYS A 95 -18.19 12.25 5.49
C CYS A 95 -19.08 13.30 4.82
N ARG A 96 -18.55 14.45 4.40
CA ARG A 96 -19.32 15.44 3.63
C ARG A 96 -19.79 14.91 2.29
N GLY A 97 -19.06 13.98 1.68
CA GLY A 97 -19.44 13.32 0.42
C GLY A 97 -20.24 12.03 0.59
N PHE A 98 -20.74 11.75 1.81
CA PHE A 98 -21.38 10.47 2.10
C PHE A 98 -22.65 10.24 1.28
N LYS A 99 -23.41 11.30 0.95
CA LYS A 99 -24.64 11.18 0.16
C LYS A 99 -24.36 10.65 -1.25
N GLU A 100 -23.36 11.21 -1.91
CA GLU A 100 -22.98 10.83 -3.27
C GLU A 100 -22.33 9.44 -3.28
N ILE A 101 -21.50 9.14 -2.26
CA ILE A 101 -20.93 7.80 -2.07
C ILE A 101 -22.05 6.76 -1.92
N LEU A 102 -23.04 7.04 -1.07
CA LEU A 102 -24.18 6.16 -0.84
C LEU A 102 -24.99 5.93 -2.13
N LEU A 103 -25.20 6.97 -2.94
CA LEU A 103 -25.90 6.85 -4.23
C LEU A 103 -25.16 5.90 -5.19
N VAL A 104 -23.83 6.02 -5.31
CA VAL A 104 -23.03 5.11 -6.14
C VAL A 104 -23.03 3.69 -5.58
N SER A 105 -22.95 3.53 -4.25
CA SER A 105 -23.08 2.21 -3.61
C SER A 105 -24.43 1.57 -3.87
N ILE A 106 -25.53 2.33 -3.83
CA ILE A 106 -26.88 1.83 -4.19
C ILE A 106 -26.91 1.38 -5.65
N LEU A 107 -26.36 2.17 -6.58
CA LEU A 107 -26.29 1.79 -7.99
C LEU A 107 -25.53 0.47 -8.20
N LEU A 108 -24.40 0.28 -7.51
CA LEU A 108 -23.63 -0.96 -7.54
C LEU A 108 -24.38 -2.15 -6.93
N ILE A 109 -25.07 -1.94 -5.81
CA ILE A 109 -25.90 -2.99 -5.18
C ILE A 109 -27.05 -3.39 -6.09
N VAL A 110 -27.72 -2.44 -6.76
CA VAL A 110 -28.78 -2.72 -7.72
C VAL A 110 -28.24 -3.49 -8.92
N LEU A 111 -27.08 -3.10 -9.47
CA LEU A 111 -26.42 -3.83 -10.55
C LEU A 111 -26.11 -5.27 -10.12
N MET A 112 -25.52 -5.45 -8.94
CA MET A 112 -25.24 -6.78 -8.38
C MET A 112 -26.53 -7.58 -8.17
N PHE A 113 -27.61 -6.96 -7.71
CA PHE A 113 -28.89 -7.63 -7.50
C PHE A 113 -29.49 -8.13 -8.82
N VAL A 114 -29.48 -7.32 -9.87
CA VAL A 114 -29.96 -7.72 -11.21
C VAL A 114 -29.17 -8.91 -11.74
N PHE A 115 -27.83 -8.85 -11.67
CA PHE A 115 -26.97 -9.94 -12.11
C PHE A 115 -27.11 -11.17 -11.21
N ALA A 116 -27.25 -11.00 -9.90
CA ALA A 116 -27.48 -12.12 -8.97
C ALA A 116 -28.78 -12.84 -9.28
N CYS A 117 -29.89 -12.11 -9.50
CA CYS A 117 -31.16 -12.68 -9.94
C CYS A 117 -30.99 -13.48 -11.23
N TYR A 118 -30.32 -12.92 -12.24
CA TYR A 118 -30.06 -13.62 -13.50
C TYR A 118 -29.19 -14.87 -13.29
N GLY A 119 -28.11 -14.75 -12.53
CA GLY A 119 -27.19 -15.85 -12.23
C GLY A 119 -27.85 -17.00 -11.46
N VAL A 120 -28.75 -16.71 -10.51
CA VAL A 120 -29.49 -17.75 -9.79
C VAL A 120 -30.39 -18.55 -10.75
N HIS A 121 -31.10 -17.86 -11.65
CA HIS A 121 -31.99 -18.54 -12.60
C HIS A 121 -31.23 -19.35 -13.65
N LEU A 122 -30.03 -18.90 -14.07
CA LEU A 122 -29.25 -19.61 -15.07
C LEU A 122 -28.39 -20.75 -14.48
N PHE A 123 -27.80 -20.53 -13.31
CA PHE A 123 -26.73 -21.37 -12.75
C PHE A 123 -27.14 -22.14 -11.49
N GLY A 124 -28.26 -21.78 -10.86
CA GLY A 124 -28.73 -22.39 -9.62
C GLY A 124 -28.83 -23.91 -9.73
N GLY A 125 -28.12 -24.62 -8.85
CA GLY A 125 -28.06 -26.09 -8.80
C GLY A 125 -27.25 -26.75 -9.91
N ARG A 126 -26.69 -25.99 -10.87
CA ARG A 126 -25.99 -26.53 -12.06
C ARG A 126 -24.46 -26.49 -11.98
N LEU A 127 -23.90 -25.87 -10.95
CA LEU A 127 -22.43 -25.73 -10.79
C LEU A 127 -21.77 -26.94 -10.12
N ALA A 128 -22.55 -27.77 -9.42
CA ALA A 128 -22.05 -28.94 -8.74
C ALA A 128 -21.56 -30.01 -9.74
N ARG A 129 -20.44 -30.66 -9.43
CA ARG A 129 -19.93 -31.84 -10.15
C ARG A 129 -19.18 -32.73 -9.18
N CYS A 130 -18.94 -33.97 -9.60
CA CYS A 130 -17.98 -34.83 -8.94
C CYS A 130 -16.59 -34.18 -8.90
N ASN A 131 -15.91 -34.36 -7.77
CA ASN A 131 -14.50 -34.00 -7.60
C ASN A 131 -13.54 -34.89 -8.42
N ASP A 132 -14.00 -36.06 -8.85
CA ASP A 132 -13.33 -36.94 -9.81
C ASP A 132 -13.61 -36.48 -11.26
N PRO A 133 -12.59 -36.11 -12.05
CA PRO A 133 -12.79 -35.60 -13.41
C PRO A 133 -13.30 -36.65 -14.40
N GLU A 134 -13.09 -37.94 -14.13
CA GLU A 134 -13.52 -39.05 -15.00
C GLU A 134 -15.04 -39.25 -14.93
N ILE A 135 -15.63 -38.99 -13.76
CA ILE A 135 -17.05 -39.18 -13.51
C ILE A 135 -17.86 -37.94 -13.93
N LYS A 136 -18.82 -38.14 -14.84
CA LYS A 136 -19.67 -37.06 -15.36
C LYS A 136 -21.06 -37.03 -14.71
N THR A 137 -21.62 -38.18 -14.33
CA THR A 137 -22.98 -38.26 -13.79
C THR A 137 -22.98 -38.25 -12.26
N ARG A 138 -24.06 -37.74 -11.66
CA ARG A 138 -24.21 -37.72 -10.19
C ARG A 138 -24.37 -39.13 -9.60
N ARG A 139 -25.00 -40.06 -10.33
CA ARG A 139 -25.26 -41.43 -9.87
C ARG A 139 -23.98 -42.26 -9.70
N GLU A 140 -22.99 -42.03 -10.57
CA GLU A 140 -21.69 -42.70 -10.54
C GLU A 140 -20.69 -42.06 -9.56
N CYS A 141 -21.01 -40.91 -8.98
CA CYS A 141 -20.13 -40.20 -8.04
C CYS A 141 -20.19 -40.83 -6.63
N VAL A 142 -19.83 -42.11 -6.54
CA VAL A 142 -19.80 -42.93 -5.32
C VAL A 142 -18.47 -43.66 -5.18
N GLY A 143 -18.07 -43.97 -3.95
CA GLY A 143 -16.80 -44.64 -3.63
C GLY A 143 -15.63 -43.68 -3.44
N PHE A 144 -14.42 -44.18 -3.69
CA PHE A 144 -13.16 -43.45 -3.47
C PHE A 144 -12.33 -43.38 -4.75
N PHE A 145 -11.49 -42.35 -4.86
CA PHE A 145 -10.55 -42.22 -5.98
C PHE A 145 -9.23 -41.59 -5.51
N MET A 146 -8.17 -41.80 -6.29
CA MET A 146 -6.86 -41.23 -6.05
C MET A 146 -6.80 -39.80 -6.61
N ARG A 147 -6.76 -38.82 -5.72
CA ARG A 147 -6.66 -37.40 -6.10
C ARG A 147 -5.21 -36.94 -6.11
N LYS A 148 -4.78 -36.36 -7.23
CA LYS A 148 -3.48 -35.69 -7.35
C LYS A 148 -3.41 -34.47 -6.42
N VAL A 149 -2.36 -34.40 -5.62
CA VAL A 149 -2.07 -33.29 -4.70
C VAL A 149 -1.03 -32.40 -5.36
N PHE A 150 -1.31 -31.09 -5.41
CA PHE A 150 -0.35 -30.12 -5.94
C PHE A 150 0.57 -29.67 -4.80
N VAL A 151 1.86 -30.01 -4.90
CA VAL A 151 2.91 -29.61 -3.94
C VAL A 151 3.18 -28.11 -4.03
N THR A 152 3.09 -27.54 -5.23
CA THR A 152 3.22 -26.10 -5.47
C THR A 152 2.02 -25.56 -6.24
N LYS A 153 1.77 -24.25 -6.15
CA LYS A 153 0.74 -23.58 -6.95
C LYS A 153 1.09 -23.52 -8.43
N MET A 154 2.37 -23.73 -8.78
CA MET A 154 2.81 -23.80 -10.18
C MET A 154 2.49 -25.18 -10.75
N LYS A 155 1.96 -25.20 -11.97
CA LYS A 155 1.69 -26.45 -12.70
C LYS A 155 3.02 -27.02 -13.20
N LEU A 156 3.75 -27.68 -12.32
CA LEU A 156 4.95 -28.43 -12.66
C LEU A 156 4.53 -29.72 -13.36
N GLN A 157 5.16 -30.02 -14.51
CA GLN A 157 5.15 -31.36 -15.06
C GLN A 157 6.10 -32.22 -14.21
N PRO A 158 5.74 -33.48 -13.92
CA PRO A 158 6.66 -34.35 -13.22
C PRO A 158 7.87 -34.66 -14.12
N ALA A 159 9.01 -34.99 -13.51
CA ALA A 159 10.13 -35.56 -14.25
C ALA A 159 9.70 -36.91 -14.87
N GLU A 160 10.40 -37.38 -15.91
CA GLU A 160 10.00 -38.56 -16.71
C GLU A 160 9.70 -39.83 -15.87
N ASN A 161 10.31 -39.97 -14.68
CA ASN A 161 10.13 -41.13 -13.80
C ASN A 161 9.30 -40.84 -12.53
N ASP A 162 8.84 -39.60 -12.32
CA ASP A 162 8.07 -39.23 -11.13
C ASP A 162 6.57 -39.19 -11.44
N THR A 163 5.77 -39.57 -10.44
CA THR A 163 4.32 -39.40 -10.48
C THR A 163 3.90 -38.32 -9.49
N TYR A 164 2.78 -37.67 -9.77
CA TYR A 164 2.21 -36.71 -8.82
C TYR A 164 1.89 -37.42 -7.49
N PRO A 165 2.13 -36.79 -6.34
CA PRO A 165 1.69 -37.36 -5.07
C PRO A 165 0.17 -37.46 -5.09
N VAL A 166 -0.35 -38.64 -4.73
CA VAL A 166 -1.78 -38.94 -4.73
C VAL A 166 -2.25 -39.28 -3.33
N ILE A 167 -3.50 -38.93 -3.03
CA ILE A 167 -4.17 -39.29 -1.78
C ILE A 167 -5.55 -39.84 -2.08
N LEU A 168 -5.93 -40.90 -1.35
CA LEU A 168 -7.25 -41.51 -1.46
C LEU A 168 -8.30 -40.60 -0.81
N VAL A 169 -9.28 -40.15 -1.59
CA VAL A 169 -10.37 -39.28 -1.11
C VAL A 169 -11.73 -39.81 -1.56
N PRO A 170 -12.81 -39.55 -0.81
CA PRO A 170 -14.15 -39.92 -1.23
C PRO A 170 -14.58 -39.10 -2.45
N ARG A 171 -15.35 -39.72 -3.34
CA ARG A 171 -16.06 -39.04 -4.41
C ARG A 171 -17.21 -38.23 -3.80
N VAL A 172 -17.27 -36.95 -4.13
CA VAL A 172 -18.30 -36.04 -3.60
C VAL A 172 -18.81 -35.15 -4.73
N TRP A 173 -20.13 -35.10 -4.88
CA TRP A 173 -20.82 -34.18 -5.79
C TRP A 173 -21.05 -32.84 -5.08
N ALA A 174 -20.20 -31.85 -5.35
CA ALA A 174 -20.21 -30.58 -4.64
C ALA A 174 -20.03 -29.37 -5.56
N ASN A 175 -20.53 -28.23 -5.09
CA ASN A 175 -20.25 -26.92 -5.68
C ASN A 175 -18.80 -26.50 -5.44
N PRO A 176 -18.28 -25.54 -6.24
CA PRO A 176 -17.07 -24.81 -5.86
C PRO A 176 -17.21 -24.23 -4.45
N ARG A 177 -16.18 -24.38 -3.62
CA ARG A 177 -16.25 -23.98 -2.20
C ARG A 177 -16.36 -22.45 -2.01
N ARG A 178 -15.76 -21.67 -2.92
CA ARG A 178 -15.69 -20.20 -2.81
C ARG A 178 -16.98 -19.50 -3.24
N PHE A 179 -17.69 -20.07 -4.22
CA PHE A 179 -18.87 -19.42 -4.80
C PHE A 179 -19.90 -20.44 -5.30
N ASN A 180 -21.16 -20.06 -5.24
CA ASN A 180 -22.26 -20.74 -5.91
C ASN A 180 -23.37 -19.73 -6.20
N PHE A 181 -24.32 -20.11 -7.05
CA PHE A 181 -25.45 -19.27 -7.45
C PHE A 181 -26.79 -19.94 -7.08
N ASP A 182 -26.80 -20.74 -6.00
CA ASP A 182 -28.01 -21.48 -5.60
C ASP A 182 -29.02 -20.59 -4.87
N SER A 183 -28.53 -19.53 -4.20
CA SER A 183 -29.35 -18.53 -3.51
C SER A 183 -28.90 -17.12 -3.92
N ILE A 184 -29.81 -16.16 -3.79
CA ILE A 184 -29.51 -14.77 -4.14
C ILE A 184 -28.39 -14.17 -3.29
N GLY A 185 -28.31 -14.55 -2.01
CA GLY A 185 -27.23 -14.10 -1.11
C GLY A 185 -25.86 -14.63 -1.54
N ASN A 186 -25.77 -15.92 -1.89
CA ASN A 186 -24.52 -16.51 -2.37
C ASN A 186 -24.09 -15.92 -3.72
N ALA A 187 -25.06 -15.68 -4.62
CA ALA A 187 -24.80 -15.02 -5.90
C ALA A 187 -24.33 -13.58 -5.72
N MET A 188 -24.97 -12.81 -4.83
CA MET A 188 -24.52 -11.44 -4.50
C MET A 188 -23.13 -11.43 -3.89
N LEU A 189 -22.81 -12.36 -2.98
CA LEU A 189 -21.46 -12.48 -2.42
C LEU A 189 -20.42 -12.84 -3.48
N ALA A 190 -20.72 -13.79 -4.37
CA ALA A 190 -19.84 -14.16 -5.47
C ALA A 190 -19.59 -12.98 -6.42
N LEU A 191 -20.62 -12.19 -6.75
CA LEU A 191 -20.49 -11.00 -7.58
C LEU A 191 -19.75 -9.86 -6.86
N PHE A 192 -19.92 -9.74 -5.54
CA PHE A 192 -19.13 -8.80 -4.73
C PHE A 192 -17.64 -9.14 -4.75
N GLU A 193 -17.28 -10.43 -4.65
CA GLU A 193 -15.90 -10.89 -4.81
C GLU A 193 -15.36 -10.56 -6.21
N VAL A 194 -16.16 -10.79 -7.27
CA VAL A 194 -15.80 -10.45 -8.65
C VAL A 194 -15.56 -8.94 -8.81
N LEU A 195 -16.35 -8.10 -8.15
CA LEU A 195 -16.23 -6.64 -8.20
C LEU A 195 -14.85 -6.18 -7.71
N SER A 196 -14.17 -6.95 -6.85
CA SER A 196 -12.80 -6.68 -6.40
C SER A 196 -11.71 -7.05 -7.42
N PHE A 197 -12.08 -7.57 -8.60
CA PHE A 197 -11.17 -8.16 -9.59
C PHE A 197 -10.33 -9.35 -9.07
N LYS A 198 -10.73 -9.96 -7.95
CA LYS A 198 -10.08 -11.16 -7.40
C LYS A 198 -10.93 -12.39 -7.63
N GLY A 199 -10.30 -13.51 -8.01
CA GLY A 199 -10.98 -14.80 -8.19
C GLY A 199 -11.99 -14.88 -9.34
N TRP A 200 -12.25 -13.78 -10.07
CA TRP A 200 -13.27 -13.77 -11.13
C TRP A 200 -12.96 -14.71 -12.30
N LEU A 201 -11.68 -14.97 -12.57
CA LEU A 201 -11.23 -15.95 -13.56
C LEU A 201 -11.67 -17.37 -13.17
N ASP A 202 -11.70 -17.70 -11.87
CA ASP A 202 -12.18 -18.99 -11.40
C ASP A 202 -13.68 -19.16 -11.67
N ILE A 203 -14.46 -18.11 -11.47
CA ILE A 203 -15.90 -18.09 -11.80
C ILE A 203 -16.09 -18.24 -13.32
N ARG A 204 -15.35 -17.46 -14.12
CA ARG A 204 -15.37 -17.55 -15.58
C ARG A 204 -15.06 -18.96 -16.08
N ASP A 205 -13.97 -19.55 -15.59
CA ASP A 205 -13.49 -20.85 -16.05
C ASP A 205 -14.43 -21.98 -15.61
N VAL A 206 -15.00 -21.88 -14.42
CA VAL A 206 -16.04 -22.83 -13.97
C VAL A 206 -17.31 -22.69 -14.83
N LEU A 207 -17.79 -21.49 -15.13
CA LEU A 207 -18.95 -21.29 -16.01
C LEU A 207 -18.67 -21.85 -17.41
N LEU A 208 -17.51 -21.53 -17.98
CA LEU A 208 -17.07 -22.01 -19.29
C LEU A 208 -17.02 -23.54 -19.34
N HIS A 209 -16.41 -24.18 -18.34
CA HIS A 209 -16.20 -25.63 -18.34
C HIS A 209 -17.43 -26.44 -17.93
N ARG A 210 -18.34 -25.87 -17.12
CA ARG A 210 -19.53 -26.58 -16.60
C ARG A 210 -20.79 -26.34 -17.42
N LEU A 211 -20.97 -25.15 -17.97
CA LEU A 211 -22.20 -24.75 -18.67
C LEU A 211 -21.96 -24.36 -20.13
N GLY A 212 -20.71 -24.20 -20.55
CA GLY A 212 -20.33 -23.84 -21.91
C GLY A 212 -20.00 -22.35 -22.11
N PRO A 213 -19.51 -21.98 -23.30
CA PRO A 213 -18.89 -20.68 -23.55
C PRO A 213 -19.85 -19.49 -23.53
N VAL A 214 -21.12 -19.68 -23.88
CA VAL A 214 -22.13 -18.61 -23.87
C VAL A 214 -22.30 -18.02 -22.48
N HIS A 215 -22.25 -18.86 -21.44
CA HIS A 215 -22.39 -18.44 -20.04
C HIS A 215 -21.17 -17.66 -19.53
N ALA A 216 -20.02 -17.74 -20.20
CA ALA A 216 -18.88 -16.89 -19.88
C ALA A 216 -19.13 -15.41 -20.28
N ILE A 217 -20.02 -15.14 -21.25
CA ILE A 217 -20.35 -13.76 -21.65
C ILE A 217 -20.96 -12.99 -20.47
N TYR A 218 -21.82 -13.64 -19.68
CA TYR A 218 -22.43 -13.07 -18.48
C TYR A 218 -21.41 -12.42 -17.54
N ILE A 219 -20.32 -13.13 -17.21
CA ILE A 219 -19.32 -12.61 -16.27
C ILE A 219 -18.48 -11.48 -16.88
N HIS A 220 -18.20 -11.53 -18.18
CA HIS A 220 -17.46 -10.45 -18.86
C HIS A 220 -18.28 -9.15 -18.90
N ILE A 221 -19.59 -9.24 -19.16
CA ILE A 221 -20.48 -8.06 -19.12
C ILE A 221 -20.54 -7.50 -17.70
N PHE A 222 -20.67 -8.35 -16.68
CA PHE A 222 -20.67 -7.90 -15.28
C PHE A 222 -19.36 -7.20 -14.91
N VAL A 223 -18.21 -7.78 -15.27
CA VAL A 223 -16.90 -7.19 -14.98
C VAL A 223 -16.72 -5.84 -15.70
N PHE A 224 -17.20 -5.72 -16.93
CA PHE A 224 -17.19 -4.45 -17.66
C PHE A 224 -18.07 -3.40 -16.98
N LEU A 225 -19.34 -3.69 -16.71
CA LEU A 225 -20.27 -2.74 -16.10
C LEU A 225 -19.92 -2.42 -14.64
N GLY A 226 -19.68 -3.43 -13.81
CA GLY A 226 -19.42 -3.28 -12.40
C GLY A 226 -18.04 -2.70 -12.11
N CYS A 227 -17.00 -3.27 -12.72
CA CYS A 227 -15.64 -2.91 -12.36
C CYS A 227 -15.09 -1.73 -13.17
N MET A 228 -15.31 -1.70 -14.49
CA MET A 228 -14.77 -0.60 -15.33
C MET A 228 -15.61 0.67 -15.22
N ILE A 229 -16.94 0.56 -15.13
CA ILE A 229 -17.83 1.72 -14.99
C ILE A 229 -18.18 1.97 -13.52
N GLY A 230 -18.68 0.95 -12.81
CA GLY A 230 -19.15 1.12 -11.43
C GLY A 230 -18.07 1.58 -10.43
N LEU A 231 -16.92 0.93 -10.38
CA LEU A 231 -15.83 1.35 -9.48
C LEU A 231 -15.19 2.69 -9.90
N THR A 232 -15.18 3.03 -11.19
CA THR A 232 -14.66 4.33 -11.64
C THR A 232 -15.59 5.49 -11.30
N LEU A 233 -16.91 5.27 -11.26
CA LEU A 233 -17.87 6.23 -10.71
C LEU A 233 -17.57 6.53 -9.24
N PHE A 234 -17.25 5.51 -8.43
CA PHE A 234 -16.87 5.71 -7.03
C PHE A 234 -15.62 6.60 -6.90
N VAL A 235 -14.57 6.31 -7.69
CA VAL A 235 -13.35 7.14 -7.72
C VAL A 235 -13.68 8.58 -8.15
N GLY A 236 -14.53 8.75 -9.17
CA GLY A 236 -14.96 10.05 -9.66
C GLY A 236 -15.66 10.90 -8.59
N VAL A 237 -16.60 10.30 -7.84
CA VAL A 237 -17.33 10.98 -6.76
C VAL A 237 -16.39 11.41 -5.64
N VAL A 238 -15.46 10.55 -5.21
CA VAL A 238 -14.50 10.89 -4.15
C VAL A 238 -13.59 12.05 -4.58
N ILE A 239 -13.11 12.06 -5.82
CA ILE A 239 -12.27 13.15 -6.36
C ILE A 239 -13.06 14.46 -6.45
N ALA A 240 -14.32 14.40 -6.90
CA ALA A 240 -15.19 15.57 -7.00
C ALA A 240 -15.43 16.19 -5.61
N ASN A 241 -15.80 15.37 -4.62
CA ASN A 241 -16.01 15.82 -3.24
C ASN A 241 -14.73 16.37 -2.60
N TYR A 242 -13.57 15.75 -2.87
CA TYR A 242 -12.28 16.27 -2.41
C TYR A 242 -11.96 17.65 -3.03
N SER A 243 -12.24 17.85 -4.32
CA SER A 243 -12.05 19.13 -5.00
C SER A 243 -12.99 20.23 -4.48
N GLU A 244 -14.22 19.85 -4.12
CA GLU A 244 -15.23 20.72 -3.53
C GLU A 244 -14.83 21.17 -2.12
N ASN A 245 -14.44 20.23 -1.24
CA ASN A 245 -13.94 20.52 0.10
C ASN A 245 -12.68 21.41 0.10
N LYS A 246 -11.84 21.28 -0.93
CA LYS A 246 -10.66 22.13 -1.13
C LYS A 246 -11.01 23.54 -1.65
N GLY A 247 -12.24 23.76 -2.11
CA GLY A 247 -12.70 25.01 -2.71
C GLY A 247 -12.19 25.24 -4.14
N THR A 248 -11.74 24.19 -4.83
CA THR A 248 -11.22 24.28 -6.21
C THR A 248 -12.20 23.83 -7.28
N ALA A 249 -13.39 23.37 -6.88
CA ALA A 249 -14.43 22.89 -7.78
C ALA A 249 -15.06 24.01 -8.63
N LEU A 250 -15.31 25.19 -8.05
CA LEU A 250 -15.95 26.32 -8.74
C LEU A 250 -14.99 27.18 -9.58
N LEU A 251 -13.67 26.90 -9.52
CA LEU A 251 -12.67 27.66 -10.25
C LEU A 251 -12.56 27.18 -11.69
N THR A 252 -12.43 28.13 -12.64
CA THR A 252 -12.12 27.80 -14.03
C THR A 252 -10.73 27.16 -14.14
N VAL A 253 -10.48 26.47 -15.25
CA VAL A 253 -9.18 25.83 -15.50
C VAL A 253 -8.03 26.85 -15.41
N ASP A 254 -8.22 28.06 -15.93
CA ASP A 254 -7.19 29.11 -15.91
C ASP A 254 -7.02 29.74 -14.51
N GLN A 255 -8.09 29.92 -13.75
CA GLN A 255 -7.99 30.33 -12.35
C GLN A 255 -7.23 29.30 -11.50
N ARG A 256 -7.46 28.00 -11.74
CA ARG A 256 -6.72 26.91 -11.08
C ARG A 256 -5.24 26.95 -11.45
N ARG A 257 -4.91 27.10 -12.75
CA ARG A 257 -3.54 27.28 -13.24
C ARG A 257 -2.87 28.49 -12.59
N TRP A 258 -3.58 29.62 -12.47
CA TRP A 258 -3.10 30.82 -11.80
C TRP A 258 -2.80 30.58 -10.32
N CYS A 259 -3.71 29.92 -9.58
CA CYS A 259 -3.47 29.55 -8.19
C CYS A 259 -2.24 28.63 -8.03
N ASP A 260 -2.05 27.69 -8.95
CA ASP A 260 -0.89 26.79 -8.94
C ASP A 260 0.40 27.54 -9.28
N LEU A 261 0.37 28.47 -10.23
CA LEU A 261 1.50 29.36 -10.52
C LEU A 261 1.87 30.21 -9.31
N LYS A 262 0.89 30.85 -8.66
CA LYS A 262 1.11 31.66 -7.43
C LYS A 262 1.77 30.83 -6.32
N LYS A 263 1.34 29.57 -6.13
CA LYS A 263 1.97 28.65 -5.16
C LYS A 263 3.41 28.29 -5.56
N ARG A 264 3.68 28.06 -6.84
CA ARG A 264 5.04 27.77 -7.34
C ARG A 264 5.97 28.97 -7.16
N LEU A 265 5.51 30.17 -7.49
CA LEU A 265 6.28 31.42 -7.31
C LEU A 265 6.58 31.67 -5.83
N LYS A 266 5.64 31.40 -4.91
CA LYS A 266 5.88 31.53 -3.46
C LYS A 266 7.01 30.62 -2.94
N ILE A 267 7.24 29.48 -3.59
CA ILE A 267 8.28 28.50 -3.20
C ILE A 267 9.57 28.73 -4.00
N ALA A 268 9.51 29.47 -5.12
CA ALA A 268 10.68 29.80 -5.90
C ALA A 268 11.64 30.65 -5.06
N GLN A 269 12.91 30.31 -5.13
CA GLN A 269 14.00 31.00 -4.47
C GLN A 269 15.01 31.43 -5.53
N PRO A 270 15.76 32.51 -5.31
CA PRO A 270 16.82 32.91 -6.22
C PRO A 270 17.82 31.76 -6.42
N LEU A 271 18.46 31.73 -7.58
CA LEU A 271 19.41 30.67 -7.90
C LEU A 271 20.66 30.82 -7.02
N HIS A 272 20.91 29.85 -6.14
CA HIS A 272 22.11 29.79 -5.30
C HIS A 272 23.31 29.27 -6.10
N LEU A 273 23.83 30.07 -7.02
CA LEU A 273 25.06 29.79 -7.76
C LEU A 273 26.06 30.92 -7.51
N PRO A 274 27.27 30.65 -6.97
CA PRO A 274 28.27 31.70 -6.78
C PRO A 274 28.73 32.25 -8.14
N PRO A 275 29.15 33.53 -8.21
CA PRO A 275 29.64 34.14 -9.44
C PRO A 275 30.92 33.45 -9.93
N ARG A 276 31.19 33.60 -11.24
CA ARG A 276 32.44 33.12 -11.83
C ARG A 276 33.63 33.82 -11.16
N PRO A 277 34.71 33.10 -10.85
CA PRO A 277 35.87 33.70 -10.21
C PRO A 277 36.81 34.40 -11.19
N ASP A 278 37.17 35.65 -10.91
CA ASP A 278 37.99 36.46 -11.83
C ASP A 278 39.51 36.36 -11.58
N HIS A 279 39.94 36.22 -10.33
CA HIS A 279 41.37 36.30 -9.98
C HIS A 279 42.19 35.03 -10.25
N HIS A 280 41.58 33.84 -10.23
CA HIS A 280 42.28 32.56 -10.37
C HIS A 280 41.89 31.85 -11.66
N LYS A 281 42.78 31.89 -12.67
CA LYS A 281 42.57 31.28 -14.00
C LYS A 281 42.23 29.78 -13.93
N LEU A 282 42.89 29.03 -13.04
CA LEU A 282 42.61 27.60 -12.82
C LEU A 282 41.19 27.36 -12.27
N ARG A 283 40.74 28.17 -11.32
CA ARG A 283 39.39 28.07 -10.74
C ARG A 283 38.32 28.46 -11.75
N ALA A 284 38.58 29.49 -12.56
CA ALA A 284 37.70 29.91 -13.65
C ALA A 284 37.54 28.80 -14.70
N PHE A 285 38.65 28.17 -15.10
CA PHE A 285 38.63 27.03 -16.02
C PHE A 285 37.83 25.84 -15.49
N ILE A 286 38.04 25.44 -14.23
CA ILE A 286 37.26 24.35 -13.60
C ILE A 286 35.78 24.73 -13.46
N TYR A 287 35.48 26.00 -13.13
CA TYR A 287 34.11 26.50 -13.07
C TYR A 287 33.41 26.36 -14.43
N ASP A 288 34.07 26.76 -15.52
CA ASP A 288 33.53 26.65 -16.88
C ASP A 288 33.29 25.18 -17.26
N ILE A 289 34.23 24.27 -16.94
CA ILE A 289 34.06 22.82 -17.17
C ILE A 289 32.84 22.27 -16.40
N THR A 290 32.74 22.54 -15.10
CA THR A 290 31.66 21.98 -14.27
C THR A 290 30.28 22.52 -14.66
N GLN A 291 30.20 23.74 -15.21
CA GLN A 291 28.94 24.34 -15.67
C GLN A 291 28.53 23.91 -17.08
N ASN A 292 29.46 23.42 -17.89
CA ASN A 292 29.16 22.96 -19.24
C ASN A 292 28.06 21.89 -19.28
N LEU A 293 27.17 22.01 -20.27
CA LEU A 293 26.06 21.08 -20.46
C LEU A 293 26.53 19.66 -20.76
N LEU A 294 27.63 19.52 -21.50
CA LEU A 294 28.26 18.23 -21.81
C LEU A 294 28.74 17.52 -20.55
N PHE A 295 29.40 18.24 -19.63
CA PHE A 295 29.85 17.68 -18.36
C PHE A 295 28.67 17.17 -17.52
N LYS A 296 27.60 17.97 -17.39
CA LYS A 296 26.37 17.58 -16.68
C LYS A 296 25.71 16.33 -17.30
N ARG A 297 25.69 16.21 -18.63
CA ARG A 297 25.17 15.03 -19.35
C ARG A 297 26.07 13.81 -19.17
N ALA A 298 27.39 13.97 -19.27
CA ALA A 298 28.36 12.88 -19.07
C ALA A 298 28.24 12.28 -17.67
N ILE A 299 28.13 13.12 -16.62
CA ILE A 299 27.94 12.67 -15.24
C ILE A 299 26.56 12.03 -15.02
N ALA A 300 25.54 12.40 -15.79
CA ALA A 300 24.26 11.69 -15.76
C ALA A 300 24.37 10.30 -16.42
N MET A 301 25.03 10.19 -17.58
CA MET A 301 25.30 8.92 -18.25
C MET A 301 26.15 7.98 -17.38
N LEU A 302 27.15 8.51 -16.67
CA LEU A 302 27.97 7.75 -15.75
C LEU A 302 27.17 7.16 -14.58
N VAL A 303 26.19 7.90 -14.06
CA VAL A 303 25.27 7.38 -13.03
C VAL A 303 24.44 6.23 -13.60
N MET A 304 23.89 6.38 -14.80
CA MET A 304 23.12 5.31 -15.46
C MET A 304 23.97 4.06 -15.71
N ALA A 305 25.21 4.24 -16.19
CA ALA A 305 26.14 3.14 -16.41
C ALA A 305 26.47 2.41 -15.10
N ASN A 306 26.76 3.14 -14.02
CA ASN A 306 27.01 2.54 -12.71
C ASN A 306 25.79 1.75 -12.20
N SER A 307 24.57 2.26 -12.40
CA SER A 307 23.34 1.56 -12.01
C SER A 307 23.08 0.29 -12.83
N SER A 308 23.51 0.24 -14.10
CA SER A 308 23.39 -0.96 -14.93
C SER A 308 24.24 -2.14 -14.44
N LEU A 309 25.27 -1.88 -13.63
CA LEU A 309 26.06 -2.94 -12.99
C LEU A 309 25.25 -3.74 -11.95
N LEU A 310 24.08 -3.26 -11.54
CA LEU A 310 23.15 -3.99 -10.66
C LEU A 310 22.14 -4.85 -11.42
N CYS A 311 22.25 -4.99 -12.75
CA CYS A 311 21.39 -5.88 -13.53
C CYS A 311 21.57 -7.37 -13.12
N VAL A 312 22.74 -7.73 -12.59
CA VAL A 312 23.04 -9.06 -12.07
C VAL A 312 23.25 -8.97 -10.55
N SER A 313 22.75 -9.94 -9.78
CA SER A 313 22.90 -9.94 -8.32
C SER A 313 24.36 -10.13 -7.91
N TRP A 314 24.85 -9.26 -7.04
CA TRP A 314 26.18 -9.35 -6.46
C TRP A 314 26.17 -10.34 -5.29
N LYS A 315 26.75 -11.52 -5.51
CA LYS A 315 26.93 -12.57 -4.50
C LYS A 315 28.39 -12.96 -4.42
N SER A 316 28.91 -13.23 -3.22
CA SER A 316 30.33 -13.58 -3.08
C SER A 316 30.70 -14.91 -3.76
N ASP A 317 29.73 -15.83 -3.89
CA ASP A 317 29.94 -17.15 -4.52
C ASP A 317 30.04 -17.08 -6.06
N GLU A 318 29.67 -15.95 -6.66
CA GLU A 318 29.53 -15.83 -8.11
C GLU A 318 30.73 -15.07 -8.72
N PRO A 319 31.40 -15.62 -9.75
CA PRO A 319 32.64 -15.07 -10.29
C PRO A 319 32.45 -13.73 -11.00
N HIS A 320 31.24 -13.41 -11.48
CA HIS A 320 30.94 -12.12 -12.12
C HIS A 320 30.85 -10.96 -11.12
N THR A 321 30.69 -11.20 -9.83
CA THR A 321 30.52 -10.12 -8.84
C THR A 321 31.78 -9.28 -8.70
N ILE A 322 32.96 -9.90 -8.73
CA ILE A 322 34.25 -9.23 -8.58
C ILE A 322 34.52 -8.21 -9.70
N PRO A 323 34.43 -8.56 -11.00
CA PRO A 323 34.65 -7.58 -12.07
C PRO A 323 33.58 -6.46 -12.05
N LEU A 324 32.31 -6.78 -11.78
CA LEU A 324 31.24 -5.79 -11.70
C LEU A 324 31.46 -4.79 -10.54
N ALA A 325 31.83 -5.28 -9.36
CA ALA A 325 32.12 -4.44 -8.20
C ALA A 325 33.39 -3.59 -8.42
N THR A 326 34.41 -4.14 -9.09
CA THR A 326 35.63 -3.41 -9.45
C THR A 326 35.33 -2.25 -10.40
N VAL A 327 34.51 -2.48 -11.43
CA VAL A 327 34.09 -1.41 -12.36
C VAL A 327 33.28 -0.34 -11.63
N SER A 328 32.39 -0.73 -10.71
CA SER A 328 31.65 0.21 -9.84
C SER A 328 32.57 1.03 -8.93
N ALA A 329 33.65 0.43 -8.43
CA ALA A 329 34.68 1.15 -7.67
C ALA A 329 35.38 2.20 -8.55
N GLY A 330 35.69 1.85 -9.80
CA GLY A 330 36.19 2.79 -10.81
C GLY A 330 35.25 3.98 -11.05
N PHE A 331 33.94 3.72 -11.21
CA PHE A 331 32.95 4.80 -11.32
C PHE A 331 32.86 5.68 -10.06
N THR A 332 33.03 5.10 -8.87
CA THR A 332 33.04 5.84 -7.59
C THR A 332 34.22 6.79 -7.49
N ILE A 333 35.38 6.41 -8.01
CA ILE A 333 36.55 7.30 -8.12
C ILE A 333 36.24 8.48 -9.06
N LEU A 334 35.63 8.22 -10.22
CA LEU A 334 35.21 9.28 -11.14
C LEU A 334 34.19 10.25 -10.51
N PHE A 335 33.25 9.75 -9.70
CA PHE A 335 32.35 10.63 -8.94
C PHE A 335 33.07 11.44 -7.87
N THR A 336 34.12 10.89 -7.27
CA THR A 336 34.96 11.64 -6.32
C THR A 336 35.66 12.81 -7.02
N VAL A 337 36.19 12.59 -8.23
CA VAL A 337 36.79 13.66 -9.06
C VAL A 337 35.75 14.74 -9.39
N GLU A 338 34.52 14.35 -9.71
CA GLU A 338 33.45 15.33 -9.99
C GLU A 338 33.14 16.22 -8.76
N VAL A 339 33.00 15.61 -7.58
CA VAL A 339 32.71 16.34 -6.34
C VAL A 339 33.88 17.23 -5.92
N THR A 340 35.12 16.80 -6.10
CA THR A 340 36.29 17.64 -5.81
C THR A 340 36.39 18.82 -6.77
N MET A 341 36.18 18.61 -8.09
CA MET A 341 36.13 19.69 -9.07
C MET A 341 35.06 20.73 -8.74
N LYS A 342 33.85 20.30 -8.33
CA LYS A 342 32.78 21.21 -7.91
C LYS A 342 33.10 21.96 -6.62
N ASN A 343 33.77 21.32 -5.65
CA ASN A 343 34.20 21.99 -4.42
C ASN A 343 35.24 23.09 -4.69
N ILE A 344 36.17 22.84 -5.62
CA ILE A 344 37.17 23.83 -6.06
C ILE A 344 36.49 24.97 -6.84
N ALA A 345 35.56 24.64 -7.74
CA ALA A 345 34.84 25.63 -8.55
C ALA A 345 33.97 26.59 -7.72
N PHE A 346 33.16 26.07 -6.80
CA PHE A 346 32.15 26.87 -6.07
C PHE A 346 32.63 27.39 -4.71
N THR A 347 33.84 27.01 -4.27
CA THR A 347 34.30 27.13 -2.87
C THR A 347 33.46 26.24 -1.93
N PRO A 348 34.02 25.65 -0.85
CA PRO A 348 33.26 24.77 0.05
C PRO A 348 31.97 25.42 0.60
N ARG A 349 32.02 26.73 0.89
CA ARG A 349 30.84 27.50 1.34
C ARG A 349 29.75 27.56 0.26
N GLY A 350 30.11 27.83 -1.00
CA GLY A 350 29.15 27.87 -2.11
C GLY A 350 28.62 26.49 -2.48
N TYR A 351 29.47 25.46 -2.44
CA TYR A 351 29.06 24.07 -2.68
C TYR A 351 27.97 23.61 -1.69
N TRP A 352 28.12 23.94 -0.40
CA TRP A 352 27.21 23.54 0.67
C TRP A 352 25.81 24.17 0.60
N GLN A 353 25.66 25.32 -0.08
CA GLN A 353 24.36 26.00 -0.22
C GLN A 353 23.34 25.15 -0.99
N SER A 354 23.78 24.38 -1.99
CA SER A 354 22.92 23.52 -2.79
C SER A 354 22.58 22.22 -2.05
N ARG A 355 21.28 21.98 -1.80
CA ARG A 355 20.80 20.71 -1.21
C ARG A 355 21.18 19.48 -2.05
N ARG A 356 21.25 19.62 -3.38
CA ARG A 356 21.64 18.52 -4.28
C ARG A 356 23.11 18.17 -4.15
N ASN A 357 23.97 19.19 -4.08
CA ASN A 357 25.40 19.01 -3.93
C ASN A 357 25.74 18.37 -2.58
N ARG A 358 24.99 18.72 -1.51
CA ARG A 358 25.09 18.05 -0.20
C ARG A 358 24.77 16.56 -0.29
N TYR A 359 23.71 16.19 -1.01
CA TYR A 359 23.37 14.78 -1.23
C TYR A 359 24.42 14.06 -2.10
N ASP A 360 24.89 14.68 -3.18
CA ASP A 360 25.94 14.11 -4.04
C ASP A 360 27.23 13.84 -3.25
N LEU A 361 27.62 14.78 -2.37
CA LEU A 361 28.79 14.66 -1.48
C LEU A 361 28.61 13.54 -0.46
N PHE A 362 27.43 13.43 0.15
CA PHE A 362 27.10 12.36 1.09
C PHE A 362 27.23 10.98 0.42
N VAL A 363 26.68 10.81 -0.78
CA VAL A 363 26.76 9.53 -1.51
C VAL A 363 28.20 9.25 -1.98
N THR A 364 29.00 10.26 -2.38
CA THR A 364 30.44 10.03 -2.68
C THR A 364 31.23 9.65 -1.45
N PHE A 365 30.94 10.23 -0.29
CA PHE A 365 31.61 9.86 0.94
C PHE A 365 31.32 8.40 1.33
N LEU A 366 30.05 7.97 1.29
CA LEU A 366 29.69 6.56 1.49
C LEU A 366 30.35 5.65 0.45
N GLY A 367 30.46 6.09 -0.80
CA GLY A 367 31.14 5.34 -1.85
C GLY A 367 32.64 5.17 -1.61
N VAL A 368 33.34 6.20 -1.11
CA VAL A 368 34.76 6.08 -0.76
C VAL A 368 34.95 5.10 0.41
N ILE A 369 34.09 5.16 1.43
CA ILE A 369 34.08 4.17 2.53
C ILE A 369 33.87 2.76 1.97
N TRP A 370 32.92 2.59 1.05
CA TRP A 370 32.66 1.31 0.40
C TRP A 370 33.87 0.81 -0.41
N VAL A 371 34.54 1.67 -1.19
CA VAL A 371 35.72 1.28 -1.97
C VAL A 371 36.84 0.77 -1.05
N ILE A 372 37.12 1.48 0.06
CA ILE A 372 38.10 1.05 1.05
C ILE A 372 37.71 -0.33 1.62
N MET A 373 36.45 -0.47 2.03
CA MET A 373 35.92 -1.71 2.57
C MET A 373 35.95 -2.87 1.56
N HIS A 374 35.67 -2.61 0.29
CA HIS A 374 35.68 -3.60 -0.78
C HIS A 374 37.07 -4.18 -0.99
N PHE A 375 38.10 -3.33 -1.08
CA PHE A 375 39.48 -3.79 -1.23
C PHE A 375 40.07 -4.43 0.03
N MET A 376 39.59 -4.06 1.22
CA MET A 376 40.10 -4.63 2.47
C MET A 376 39.44 -5.97 2.85
N MET A 377 38.12 -6.08 2.68
CA MET A 377 37.35 -7.19 3.28
C MET A 377 36.79 -8.17 2.26
N MET A 378 36.46 -7.75 1.03
CA MET A 378 35.83 -8.59 -0.02
C MET A 378 34.67 -9.52 0.44
N ASN A 379 33.91 -9.11 1.46
CA ASN A 379 32.84 -9.92 2.06
C ASN A 379 31.44 -9.55 1.53
N ASP A 380 30.44 -10.41 1.79
CA ASP A 380 29.02 -10.17 1.47
C ASP A 380 28.49 -8.84 2.04
N PHE A 381 28.95 -8.45 3.23
CA PHE A 381 28.59 -7.16 3.82
C PHE A 381 29.12 -5.99 2.98
N SER A 382 30.31 -6.12 2.38
CA SER A 382 30.87 -5.10 1.47
C SER A 382 30.09 -5.02 0.17
N ASN A 383 29.70 -6.17 -0.39
CA ASN A 383 28.84 -6.22 -1.57
C ASN A 383 27.47 -5.62 -1.27
N SER A 384 26.95 -5.87 -0.07
CA SER A 384 25.70 -5.30 0.43
C SER A 384 25.76 -3.77 0.55
N PHE A 385 26.81 -3.26 1.18
CA PHE A 385 27.03 -1.83 1.30
C PHE A 385 27.23 -1.17 -0.07
N GLY A 386 27.92 -1.83 -1.00
CA GLY A 386 28.13 -1.39 -2.37
C GLY A 386 26.83 -1.22 -3.16
N PHE A 387 25.93 -2.21 -3.11
CA PHE A 387 24.65 -2.07 -3.81
C PHE A 387 23.86 -0.87 -3.26
N VAL A 388 23.87 -0.64 -1.95
CA VAL A 388 23.17 0.51 -1.34
C VAL A 388 23.74 1.82 -1.85
N VAL A 389 25.07 1.96 -1.93
CA VAL A 389 25.72 3.15 -2.49
C VAL A 389 25.33 3.38 -3.95
N VAL A 390 25.33 2.34 -4.78
CA VAL A 390 24.96 2.44 -6.20
C VAL A 390 23.47 2.83 -6.35
N ILE A 391 22.58 2.29 -5.51
CA ILE A 391 21.16 2.68 -5.47
C ILE A 391 21.00 4.15 -5.05
N LEU A 392 21.66 4.60 -3.98
CA LEU A 392 21.63 6.00 -3.56
C LEU A 392 22.17 6.92 -4.66
N ARG A 393 23.21 6.48 -5.38
CA ARG A 393 23.74 7.20 -6.54
C ARG A 393 22.72 7.28 -7.67
N PHE A 394 22.02 6.20 -7.97
CA PHE A 394 20.94 6.20 -8.96
C PHE A 394 19.90 7.28 -8.64
N PHE A 395 19.48 7.39 -7.38
CA PHE A 395 18.52 8.42 -6.95
C PHE A 395 18.99 9.87 -7.20
N THR A 396 20.29 10.14 -7.32
CA THR A 396 20.81 11.49 -7.67
C THR A 396 20.31 11.97 -9.04
N ILE A 397 19.97 11.05 -9.97
CA ILE A 397 19.51 11.40 -11.33
C ILE A 397 18.22 12.23 -11.30
N THR A 398 17.39 12.03 -10.28
CA THR A 398 16.12 12.73 -10.08
C THR A 398 16.31 14.24 -9.97
N GLY A 399 17.45 14.69 -9.46
CA GLY A 399 17.80 16.10 -9.33
C GLY A 399 18.46 16.72 -10.57
N LYS A 400 18.83 15.91 -11.58
CA LYS A 400 19.58 16.33 -12.79
C LYS A 400 18.66 16.69 -13.96
N HIS A 401 17.51 16.01 -14.11
CA HIS A 401 16.52 16.31 -15.16
C HIS A 401 15.36 17.15 -14.64
N ALA A 402 14.96 18.20 -15.37
CA ALA A 402 13.97 19.18 -14.90
C ALA A 402 12.58 18.55 -14.70
N THR A 403 12.08 17.76 -15.65
CA THR A 403 10.76 17.12 -15.52
C THR A 403 10.75 16.02 -14.47
N LEU A 404 11.84 15.26 -14.35
CA LEU A 404 11.96 14.18 -13.36
C LEU A 404 11.97 14.75 -11.94
N LYS A 405 12.69 15.86 -11.74
CA LYS A 405 12.67 16.62 -10.49
C LYS A 405 11.26 17.09 -10.16
N MET A 406 10.52 17.63 -11.13
CA MET A 406 9.14 18.08 -10.92
C MET A 406 8.21 16.93 -10.54
N LEU A 407 8.32 15.78 -11.22
CA LEU A 407 7.54 14.59 -10.91
C LEU A 407 7.88 14.03 -9.52
N MET A 408 9.16 13.87 -9.19
CA MET A 408 9.60 13.38 -7.88
C MET A 408 9.20 14.33 -6.75
N LEU A 409 9.33 15.65 -6.95
CA LEU A 409 8.83 16.63 -5.99
C LEU A 409 7.31 16.51 -5.79
N THR A 410 6.57 16.27 -6.88
CA THR A 410 5.11 16.09 -6.81
C THR A 410 4.76 14.84 -6.00
N VAL A 411 5.46 13.72 -6.20
CA VAL A 411 5.26 12.48 -5.43
C VAL A 411 5.55 12.70 -3.95
N VAL A 412 6.72 13.22 -3.59
CA VAL A 412 7.13 13.42 -2.19
C VAL A 412 6.20 14.41 -1.47
N VAL A 413 5.86 15.53 -2.11
CA VAL A 413 4.93 16.52 -1.53
C VAL A 413 3.52 15.94 -1.42
N SER A 414 3.09 15.10 -2.36
CA SER A 414 1.81 14.39 -2.27
C SER A 414 1.78 13.44 -1.08
N VAL A 415 2.81 12.60 -0.90
CA VAL A 415 2.92 11.69 0.26
C VAL A 415 2.91 12.47 1.57
N TYR A 416 3.68 13.56 1.66
CA TYR A 416 3.69 14.42 2.85
C TYR A 416 2.31 15.00 3.16
N LYS A 417 1.59 15.51 2.15
CA LYS A 417 0.22 16.03 2.33
C LYS A 417 -0.79 14.94 2.69
N SER A 418 -0.60 13.74 2.17
CA SER A 418 -1.45 12.56 2.43
C SER A 418 -1.11 11.85 3.74
N PHE A 419 -0.13 12.33 4.51
CA PHE A 419 0.31 11.69 5.76
C PHE A 419 -0.85 11.37 6.70
N PHE A 420 -1.74 12.35 6.93
CA PHE A 420 -2.88 12.14 7.84
C PHE A 420 -3.89 11.11 7.28
N ILE A 421 -4.10 11.08 5.96
CA ILE A 421 -4.95 10.07 5.31
C ILE A 421 -4.34 8.67 5.47
N ILE A 422 -3.03 8.53 5.20
CA ILE A 422 -2.31 7.25 5.32
C ILE A 422 -2.34 6.75 6.76
N MET A 423 -2.11 7.62 7.74
CA MET A 423 -2.18 7.26 9.16
C MET A 423 -3.61 6.89 9.57
N GLY A 424 -4.65 7.55 9.04
CA GLY A 424 -6.04 7.13 9.22
C GLY A 424 -6.30 5.72 8.68
N MET A 425 -5.83 5.42 7.46
CA MET A 425 -5.90 4.07 6.89
C MET A 425 -5.14 3.04 7.74
N PHE A 426 -3.96 3.39 8.23
CA PHE A 426 -3.19 2.54 9.14
C PHE A 426 -3.95 2.24 10.43
N LEU A 427 -4.64 3.23 11.03
CA LEU A 427 -5.45 3.02 12.23
C LEU A 427 -6.65 2.09 11.98
N LEU A 428 -7.31 2.22 10.82
CA LEU A 428 -8.36 1.27 10.43
C LEU A 428 -7.80 -0.13 10.23
N ILE A 429 -6.65 -0.27 9.55
CA ILE A 429 -5.97 -1.57 9.37
C ILE A 429 -5.59 -2.15 10.73
N LEU A 430 -5.07 -1.34 11.66
CA LEU A 430 -4.74 -1.79 13.02
C LEU A 430 -5.98 -2.26 13.77
N PHE A 431 -7.09 -1.53 13.69
CA PHE A 431 -8.38 -1.97 14.25
C PHE A 431 -8.79 -3.33 13.68
N TYR A 432 -8.85 -3.47 12.35
CA TYR A 432 -9.21 -4.73 11.69
C TYR A 432 -8.21 -5.86 11.97
N ALA A 433 -6.93 -5.56 12.14
CA ALA A 433 -5.91 -6.54 12.49
C ALA A 433 -6.13 -7.08 13.92
N LEU A 434 -6.39 -6.20 14.89
CA LEU A 434 -6.71 -6.60 16.26
C LEU A 434 -8.00 -7.42 16.32
N THR A 435 -9.05 -6.99 15.62
CA THR A 435 -10.31 -7.75 15.47
C THR A 435 -10.04 -9.10 14.80
N GLY A 436 -9.20 -9.14 13.76
CA GLY A 436 -8.84 -10.34 13.03
C GLY A 436 -8.07 -11.36 13.87
N VAL A 437 -7.17 -10.93 14.76
CA VAL A 437 -6.49 -11.83 15.71
C VAL A 437 -7.50 -12.48 16.66
N ILE A 438 -8.51 -11.74 17.12
CA ILE A 438 -9.53 -12.25 18.06
C ILE A 438 -10.55 -13.17 17.38
N LEU A 439 -10.94 -12.86 16.15
CA LEU A 439 -11.91 -13.67 15.39
C LEU A 439 -11.26 -14.89 14.73
N PHE A 440 -10.07 -14.71 14.15
CA PHE A 440 -9.48 -15.67 13.21
C PHE A 440 -8.13 -16.22 13.66
N GLY A 441 -7.64 -15.89 14.86
CA GLY A 441 -6.31 -16.30 15.32
C GLY A 441 -6.07 -17.81 15.38
N ASN A 442 -7.13 -18.60 15.64
CA ASN A 442 -7.05 -20.06 15.73
C ASN A 442 -7.82 -20.77 14.60
N VAL A 443 -8.04 -20.09 13.47
CA VAL A 443 -8.72 -20.71 12.32
C VAL A 443 -7.83 -21.78 11.70
N LYS A 444 -8.42 -22.95 11.43
CA LYS A 444 -7.72 -24.05 10.77
C LYS A 444 -7.15 -23.60 9.43
N PHE A 445 -5.89 -23.97 9.17
CA PHE A 445 -5.23 -23.70 7.90
C PHE A 445 -6.07 -24.20 6.72
N GLY A 446 -6.06 -23.40 5.65
CA GLY A 446 -6.90 -23.56 4.47
C GLY A 446 -6.15 -23.21 3.20
N GLU A 447 -6.89 -22.78 2.17
CA GLU A 447 -6.32 -22.53 0.84
C GLU A 447 -5.33 -21.35 0.81
N HIS A 448 -5.62 -20.30 1.59
CA HIS A 448 -4.80 -19.08 1.67
C HIS A 448 -4.29 -18.78 3.08
N ILE A 449 -4.77 -19.52 4.09
CA ILE A 449 -4.30 -19.41 5.46
C ILE A 449 -3.30 -20.56 5.67
N GLY A 450 -2.02 -20.21 5.66
CA GLY A 450 -0.90 -21.10 5.95
C GLY A 450 0.11 -20.37 6.85
N ARG A 451 1.26 -21.01 7.07
CA ARG A 451 2.36 -20.41 7.84
C ARG A 451 2.99 -19.21 7.12
#